data_AF-A0AAU9N5T2-F1
#
_entry.id   AF-A0AAU9N5T2-F1
#
_cell.length_a   1.000
_cell.length_b   1.000
_cell.length_c   1.000
_cell.angle_alpha   90.00
_cell.angle_beta   90.00
_cell.angle_gamma   90.00
#
_symmetry.space_group_name_H-M   'P 1'
#
loop_
_entity.id
_entity.type
_entity.pdbx_description
1 polymer ?
#
loop_
_entity_poly.entity_id
_entity_poly.type
_entity_poly.pdbx_seq_one_letter_code
_entity_poly.pdbx_strand_id
1 'polypeptide(L)'
;MQQCTVLRDNVIVNEKHSEVRHLFPDNPHHPVLSSLINAKKVGDSSSFKWFSYYQTMHQIIMTHSEEVIRVEAVSIMNILLLRTDAYKERKMYGEVPVFETISQLLRKEAGVAVQKQTVDLLYLLLNCPSLMLMFCSSCKEEGTSSDIPTTSTETAPAFKGTGAILEGLADCLASRGNGAPKTLVLKLQRNAIIVVAFLASSGRRGFEFLLGRDPCSRRSNFLFLILQVLASEIDVEEASSSSSSKACDDFRERTLVIREALILLNRVASNPQYSTPVLRLLTNRRGDMACLTIDIATRLSRKPLNCLWHHQKSLDTISKQMRESEIPDLARIFKRRVFSFLGDPLPSASASASH
;
A
#
# COMPACT_ATOMS: atom_id res chain seq x y z
N MET A 1 12.77 -2.11 -24.70
CA MET A 1 12.37 -0.93 -23.89
C MET A 1 10.90 -0.51 -24.07
N GLN A 2 10.00 -1.38 -24.59
CA GLN A 2 8.63 -0.97 -24.98
C GLN A 2 7.50 -1.82 -24.35
N GLN A 3 7.79 -2.59 -23.29
CA GLN A 3 6.81 -3.50 -22.65
C GLN A 3 6.46 -3.19 -21.18
N CYS A 4 6.97 -2.08 -20.62
CA CYS A 4 6.65 -1.67 -19.23
C CYS A 4 5.57 -0.58 -19.10
N THR A 5 4.94 -0.15 -20.20
CA THR A 5 3.92 0.93 -20.18
C THR A 5 2.56 0.43 -19.71
N VAL A 6 2.15 -0.79 -20.09
CA VAL A 6 0.83 -1.36 -19.76
C VAL A 6 0.59 -1.52 -18.25
N LEU A 7 1.65 -1.61 -17.44
CA LEU A 7 1.57 -1.78 -15.97
C LEU A 7 1.39 -0.45 -15.20
N ARG A 8 1.78 0.69 -15.79
CA ARG A 8 1.61 2.03 -15.21
C ARG A 8 0.22 2.59 -15.49
N ASP A 9 -0.29 2.37 -16.69
CA ASP A 9 -1.44 3.13 -17.19
C ASP A 9 -2.76 2.76 -16.49
N ASN A 10 -2.93 1.54 -15.97
CA ASN A 10 -4.14 1.14 -15.26
C ASN A 10 -4.24 1.63 -13.80
N VAL A 11 -3.22 2.32 -13.28
CA VAL A 11 -3.31 3.09 -12.01
C VAL A 11 -3.82 4.51 -12.28
N ILE A 12 -3.81 4.96 -13.55
CA ILE A 12 -4.06 6.34 -13.97
C ILE A 12 -5.19 6.40 -15.02
N VAL A 13 -6.23 5.57 -14.87
CA VAL A 13 -7.49 5.75 -15.62
C VAL A 13 -8.64 5.99 -14.65
N ASN A 14 -8.57 7.09 -13.91
CA ASN A 14 -9.56 8.17 -13.98
C ASN A 14 -9.12 9.30 -13.03
N GLU A 15 -9.43 10.54 -13.42
CA GLU A 15 -9.36 11.75 -12.59
C GLU A 15 -7.96 12.34 -12.32
N LYS A 16 -7.54 13.26 -13.21
CA LYS A 16 -6.58 14.36 -12.93
C LYS A 16 -6.99 15.28 -11.75
N HIS A 17 -8.05 14.93 -11.01
CA HIS A 17 -8.58 15.63 -9.85
C HIS A 17 -8.67 14.73 -8.59
N SER A 18 -8.30 13.44 -8.63
CA SER A 18 -8.45 12.51 -7.49
C SER A 18 -7.19 12.30 -6.64
N GLU A 19 -6.00 12.56 -7.19
CA GLU A 19 -4.72 12.36 -6.49
C GLU A 19 -4.60 13.15 -5.17
N VAL A 20 -5.38 14.24 -5.04
CA VAL A 20 -5.36 15.12 -3.86
C VAL A 20 -6.36 14.70 -2.77
N ARG A 21 -7.48 14.04 -3.13
CA ARG A 21 -8.59 13.80 -2.18
C ARG A 21 -8.33 12.65 -1.20
N HIS A 22 -7.52 11.67 -1.58
CA HIS A 22 -7.22 10.52 -0.71
C HIS A 22 -6.12 10.79 0.33
N LEU A 23 -5.30 11.83 0.13
CA LEU A 23 -4.22 12.22 1.03
C LEU A 23 -4.70 13.11 2.18
N PHE A 24 -5.81 13.83 2.00
CA PHE A 24 -6.42 14.69 3.01
C PHE A 24 -7.96 14.61 3.03
N PRO A 25 -8.55 13.71 3.82
CA PRO A 25 -9.89 13.91 4.36
C PRO A 25 -9.79 14.35 5.84
N ASP A 26 -10.47 15.45 6.15
CA ASP A 26 -10.91 15.89 7.49
C ASP A 26 -9.98 16.78 8.33
N ASN A 27 -9.53 17.93 7.79
CA ASN A 27 -9.45 19.17 8.60
C ASN A 27 -9.53 20.45 7.73
N PRO A 28 -10.73 21.02 7.50
CA PRO A 28 -10.91 22.21 6.67
C PRO A 28 -10.37 23.51 7.28
N HIS A 29 -9.80 23.48 8.50
CA HIS A 29 -9.41 24.68 9.25
C HIS A 29 -7.92 24.85 9.52
N HIS A 30 -7.00 24.16 8.82
CA HIS A 30 -5.58 24.51 8.94
C HIS A 30 -5.23 25.62 7.92
N PRO A 31 -5.15 26.91 8.35
CA PRO A 31 -5.01 28.05 7.43
C PRO A 31 -3.73 27.97 6.58
N VAL A 32 -2.68 27.32 7.10
CA VAL A 32 -1.41 27.16 6.38
C VAL A 32 -1.51 26.12 5.27
N LEU A 33 -2.22 25.01 5.48
CA LEU A 33 -2.30 23.93 4.48
C LEU A 33 -3.21 24.35 3.31
N SER A 34 -4.30 25.06 3.59
CA SER A 34 -5.19 25.60 2.56
C SER A 34 -4.53 26.71 1.74
N SER A 35 -3.73 27.58 2.35
CA SER A 35 -2.92 28.56 1.62
C SER A 35 -1.83 27.92 0.74
N LEU A 36 -1.18 26.85 1.22
CA LEU A 36 -0.14 26.13 0.45
C LEU A 36 -0.71 25.31 -0.71
N ILE A 37 -1.91 24.74 -0.57
CA ILE A 37 -2.59 24.01 -1.65
C ILE A 37 -3.05 24.98 -2.76
N ASN A 38 -3.55 26.16 -2.37
CA ASN A 38 -4.15 27.13 -3.30
C ASN A 38 -3.15 28.05 -4.02
N ALA A 39 -1.90 28.15 -3.55
CA ALA A 39 -0.87 28.88 -4.27
C ALA A 39 -0.63 28.20 -5.63
N LYS A 40 -0.92 28.86 -6.75
CA LYS A 40 -0.73 28.31 -8.10
C LYS A 40 0.77 28.22 -8.44
N LYS A 41 1.12 27.36 -9.40
CA LYS A 41 2.49 27.12 -9.91
C LYS A 41 3.09 28.43 -10.45
N VAL A 42 3.92 29.12 -9.67
CA VAL A 42 4.60 30.37 -10.08
C VAL A 42 6.08 30.08 -10.28
N GLY A 43 6.56 30.14 -11.52
CA GLY A 43 7.93 30.46 -11.98
C GLY A 43 9.14 29.67 -11.46
N ASP A 44 10.13 29.46 -12.32
CA ASP A 44 11.36 28.66 -12.10
C ASP A 44 12.22 29.08 -10.88
N SER A 45 12.05 30.29 -10.33
CA SER A 45 12.72 30.71 -9.08
C SER A 45 12.08 30.14 -7.80
N SER A 46 10.90 29.53 -7.91
CA SER A 46 10.18 28.94 -6.77
C SER A 46 10.69 27.56 -6.38
N SER A 47 11.22 26.77 -7.33
CA SER A 47 11.68 25.40 -7.10
C SER A 47 12.77 25.33 -6.01
N PHE A 48 13.75 26.23 -6.05
CA PHE A 48 14.80 26.34 -5.03
C PHE A 48 14.25 26.71 -3.65
N LYS A 49 13.22 27.57 -3.58
CA LYS A 49 12.59 27.93 -2.31
C LYS A 49 11.86 26.74 -1.68
N TRP A 50 11.11 25.99 -2.50
CA TRP A 50 10.40 24.78 -2.05
C TRP A 50 11.35 23.70 -1.56
N PHE A 51 12.48 23.52 -2.25
CA PHE A 51 13.51 22.59 -1.80
C PHE A 51 14.11 22.97 -0.44
N SER A 52 14.40 24.26 -0.20
CA SER A 52 14.90 24.72 1.10
C SER A 52 13.89 24.47 2.23
N TYR A 53 12.58 24.65 1.96
CA TYR A 53 11.54 24.31 2.94
C TYR A 53 11.49 22.80 3.21
N TYR A 54 11.61 21.98 2.17
CA TYR A 54 11.66 20.53 2.31
C TYR A 54 12.84 20.08 3.16
N GLN A 55 14.03 20.63 2.91
CA GLN A 55 15.22 20.37 3.71
C GLN A 55 15.04 20.81 5.16
N THR A 56 14.44 21.98 5.40
CA THR A 56 14.12 22.45 6.76
C THR A 56 13.20 21.47 7.49
N MET A 57 12.15 20.97 6.83
CA MET A 57 11.24 19.99 7.44
C MET A 57 11.95 18.65 7.71
N HIS A 58 12.82 18.20 6.79
CA HIS A 58 13.64 17.02 6.99
C HIS A 58 14.57 17.16 8.22
N GLN A 59 15.16 18.35 8.41
CA GLN A 59 15.95 18.63 9.62
C GLN A 59 15.10 18.64 10.89
N ILE A 60 13.90 19.23 10.88
CA ILE A 60 12.98 19.22 12.02
C ILE A 60 12.63 17.79 12.45
N ILE A 61 12.40 16.90 11.48
CA ILE A 61 12.13 15.48 11.78
C ILE A 61 13.32 14.82 12.50
N MET A 62 14.54 15.15 12.07
CA MET A 62 15.77 14.60 12.63
C MET A 62 16.10 15.16 14.02
N THR A 63 15.69 16.39 14.32
CA THR A 63 15.98 17.05 15.60
C THR A 63 14.91 16.83 16.66
N HIS A 64 13.66 16.57 16.27
CA HIS A 64 12.54 16.47 17.20
C HIS A 64 12.01 15.04 17.25
N SER A 65 11.53 14.62 18.42
CA SER A 65 11.06 13.24 18.68
C SER A 65 9.55 13.14 18.87
N GLU A 66 8.91 14.27 19.09
CA GLU A 66 7.50 14.43 19.35
C GLU A 66 6.68 14.05 18.11
N GLU A 67 5.72 13.13 18.29
CA GLU A 67 4.89 12.59 17.22
C GLU A 67 4.19 13.71 16.43
N VAL A 68 3.58 14.67 17.13
CA VAL A 68 2.83 15.78 16.51
C VAL A 68 3.71 16.63 15.60
N ILE A 69 4.93 16.94 16.04
CA ILE A 69 5.88 17.73 15.24
C ILE A 69 6.28 16.96 13.99
N ARG A 70 6.62 15.67 14.15
CA ARG A 70 7.01 14.81 13.03
C ARG A 70 5.89 14.64 12.03
N VAL A 71 4.64 14.47 12.49
CA VAL A 71 3.46 14.39 11.61
C VAL A 71 3.34 15.64 10.74
N GLU A 72 3.43 16.83 11.34
CA GLU A 72 3.27 18.09 10.61
C GLU A 72 4.41 18.29 9.61
N ALA A 73 5.66 18.05 10.03
CA ALA A 73 6.82 18.17 9.16
C ALA A 73 6.74 17.22 7.94
N VAL A 74 6.38 15.95 8.14
CA VAL A 74 6.19 14.99 7.04
C VAL A 74 5.00 15.40 6.16
N SER A 75 3.91 15.93 6.74
CA SER A 75 2.74 16.41 5.99
C SER A 75 3.10 17.59 5.08
N ILE A 76 3.93 18.52 5.55
CA ILE A 76 4.45 19.63 4.74
C ILE A 76 5.34 19.09 3.62
N MET A 77 6.24 18.12 3.91
CA MET A 77 7.05 17.46 2.89
C MET A 77 6.18 16.80 1.81
N ASN A 78 5.09 16.14 2.17
CA ASN A 78 4.13 15.54 1.24
C ASN A 78 3.50 16.61 0.33
N ILE A 79 3.06 17.73 0.89
CA ILE A 79 2.48 18.84 0.11
C ILE A 79 3.50 19.43 -0.86
N LEU A 80 4.74 19.61 -0.43
CA LEU A 80 5.79 20.10 -1.31
C LEU A 80 6.03 19.13 -2.48
N LEU A 81 6.09 17.83 -2.23
CA LEU A 81 6.26 16.82 -3.29
C LEU A 81 5.07 16.75 -4.25
N LEU A 82 3.83 16.89 -3.78
CA LEU A 82 2.63 16.93 -4.63
C LEU A 82 2.67 18.07 -5.65
N ARG A 83 3.41 19.14 -5.36
CA ARG A 83 3.54 20.30 -6.25
C ARG A 83 4.63 20.12 -7.32
N THR A 84 5.48 19.09 -7.17
CA THR A 84 6.59 18.79 -8.08
C THR A 84 6.18 17.82 -9.17
N ASP A 85 6.76 17.99 -10.36
CA ASP A 85 6.70 17.00 -11.43
C ASP A 85 7.50 15.74 -11.06
N ALA A 86 6.83 14.59 -11.07
CA ALA A 86 7.42 13.30 -10.67
C ALA A 86 8.63 12.88 -11.53
N TYR A 87 8.67 13.29 -12.80
CA TYR A 87 9.67 12.85 -13.77
C TYR A 87 10.83 13.82 -13.91
N LYS A 88 10.59 15.12 -13.68
CA LYS A 88 11.59 16.18 -13.91
C LYS A 88 12.23 16.70 -12.65
N GLU A 89 11.44 16.93 -11.60
CA GLU A 89 11.88 17.70 -10.43
C GLU A 89 12.10 16.80 -9.21
N ARG A 90 11.24 15.80 -9.01
CA ARG A 90 11.16 15.04 -7.76
C ARG A 90 12.45 14.32 -7.34
N LYS A 91 13.34 14.02 -8.29
CA LYS A 91 14.63 13.37 -8.03
C LYS A 91 15.45 14.12 -6.98
N MET A 92 15.44 15.46 -6.99
CA MET A 92 16.25 16.26 -6.05
C MET A 92 15.80 16.12 -4.59
N TYR A 93 14.55 15.71 -4.35
CA TYR A 93 13.99 15.57 -3.00
C TYR A 93 14.28 14.19 -2.39
N GLY A 94 14.66 13.20 -3.19
CA GLY A 94 14.88 11.82 -2.76
C GLY A 94 16.34 11.50 -2.47
N GLU A 95 17.01 12.33 -1.69
CA GLU A 95 18.40 12.08 -1.28
C GLU A 95 18.50 10.90 -0.31
N VAL A 96 19.66 10.24 -0.24
CA VAL A 96 19.90 9.09 0.64
C VAL A 96 19.49 9.33 2.10
N PRO A 97 19.84 10.49 2.73
CA PRO A 97 19.43 10.78 4.11
C PRO A 97 17.91 10.82 4.29
N VAL A 98 17.15 11.21 3.27
CA VAL A 98 15.68 11.22 3.33
C VAL A 98 15.14 9.80 3.44
N PHE A 99 15.70 8.86 2.66
CA PHE A 99 15.30 7.45 2.74
C PHE A 99 15.74 6.79 4.06
N GLU A 100 16.87 7.18 4.62
CA GLU A 100 17.29 6.75 5.96
C GLU A 100 16.29 7.21 7.03
N THR A 101 15.88 8.49 6.99
CA THR A 101 14.83 9.02 7.88
C THR A 101 13.49 8.30 7.68
N ILE A 102 13.07 8.06 6.43
CA ILE A 102 11.86 7.27 6.14
C ILE A 102 11.92 5.89 6.79
N SER A 103 13.07 5.21 6.72
CA SER A 103 13.24 3.89 7.35
C SER A 103 13.07 3.91 8.86
N GLN A 104 13.40 5.03 9.52
CA GLN A 104 13.21 5.22 10.96
C GLN A 104 11.76 5.55 11.30
N LEU A 105 11.12 6.43 10.51
CA LEU A 105 9.74 6.87 10.74
C LEU A 105 8.68 5.80 10.40
N LEU A 106 9.02 4.79 9.59
CA LEU A 106 8.13 3.67 9.31
C LEU A 106 8.09 2.64 10.43
N ARG A 107 9.02 2.66 11.39
CA ARG A 107 9.02 1.69 12.49
C ARG A 107 7.88 1.97 13.46
N LYS A 108 7.42 0.92 14.14
CA LYS A 108 6.31 0.99 15.10
C LYS A 108 6.52 2.03 16.22
N GLU A 109 7.76 2.34 16.58
CA GLU A 109 8.09 3.30 17.64
C GLU A 109 7.80 4.76 17.26
N ALA A 110 7.64 5.06 15.97
CA ALA A 110 7.43 6.42 15.50
C ALA A 110 5.99 6.94 15.71
N GLY A 111 5.04 6.05 16.00
CA GLY A 111 3.62 6.38 16.14
C GLY A 111 2.84 6.21 14.83
N VAL A 112 1.57 5.82 14.94
CA VAL A 112 0.72 5.45 13.79
C VAL A 112 0.48 6.63 12.86
N ALA A 113 0.35 7.85 13.40
CA ALA A 113 0.11 9.04 12.59
C ALA A 113 1.35 9.39 11.76
N VAL A 114 2.55 9.27 12.34
CA VAL A 114 3.83 9.49 11.64
C VAL A 114 4.03 8.43 10.57
N GLN A 115 3.81 7.15 10.89
CA GLN A 115 3.88 6.06 9.92
C GLN A 115 2.97 6.35 8.72
N LYS A 116 1.71 6.77 8.96
CA LYS A 116 0.73 7.05 7.90
C LYS A 116 1.22 8.13 6.94
N GLN A 117 1.73 9.25 7.46
CA GLN A 117 2.28 10.32 6.62
C GLN A 117 3.57 9.89 5.90
N THR A 118 4.37 9.04 6.54
CA THR A 118 5.63 8.55 5.98
C THR A 118 5.40 7.55 4.84
N VAL A 119 4.37 6.71 4.93
CA VAL A 119 3.95 5.83 3.82
C VAL A 119 3.55 6.66 2.60
N ASP A 120 2.81 7.76 2.81
CA ASP A 120 2.43 8.71 1.75
C ASP A 120 3.68 9.38 1.15
N LEU A 121 4.64 9.79 1.98
CA LEU A 121 5.93 10.36 1.55
C LEU A 121 6.70 9.39 0.67
N LEU A 122 6.81 8.13 1.12
CA LEU A 122 7.47 7.08 0.36
C LEU A 122 6.78 6.85 -0.99
N TYR A 123 5.45 6.79 -1.02
CA TYR A 123 4.69 6.66 -2.27
C TYR A 123 5.02 7.80 -3.24
N LEU A 124 4.97 9.05 -2.76
CA LEU A 124 5.23 10.23 -3.60
C LEU A 124 6.64 10.22 -4.17
N LEU A 125 7.65 9.90 -3.36
CA LEU A 125 9.04 9.78 -3.81
C LEU A 125 9.22 8.65 -4.83
N LEU A 126 8.67 7.47 -4.56
CA LEU A 126 8.79 6.31 -5.44
C LEU A 126 7.99 6.47 -6.75
N ASN A 127 7.04 7.41 -6.83
CA ASN A 127 6.43 7.79 -8.11
C ASN A 127 7.43 8.44 -9.08
N CYS A 128 8.60 8.89 -8.60
CA CYS A 128 9.71 9.26 -9.48
C CYS A 128 10.41 8.00 -10.02
N PRO A 129 10.48 7.79 -11.35
CA PRO A 129 11.10 6.59 -11.91
C PRO A 129 12.58 6.42 -11.51
N SER A 130 13.32 7.53 -11.39
CA SER A 130 14.73 7.49 -11.02
C SER A 130 14.94 7.05 -9.56
N LEU A 131 14.08 7.52 -8.64
CA LEU A 131 14.10 7.11 -7.24
C LEU A 131 13.60 5.67 -7.06
N MET A 132 12.58 5.26 -7.82
CA MET A 132 12.14 3.86 -7.86
C MET A 132 13.27 2.92 -8.32
N LEU A 133 13.99 3.30 -9.37
CA LEU A 133 15.12 2.52 -9.86
C LEU A 133 16.23 2.43 -8.81
N MET A 134 16.56 3.55 -8.16
CA MET A 134 17.51 3.57 -7.04
C MET A 134 17.06 2.66 -5.90
N PHE A 135 15.79 2.72 -5.50
CA PHE A 135 15.21 1.89 -4.45
C PHE A 135 15.19 0.39 -4.79
N CYS A 136 15.02 0.02 -6.07
CA CYS A 136 15.02 -1.38 -6.50
C CYS A 136 16.45 -1.94 -6.78
N SER A 137 17.45 -1.07 -6.98
CA SER A 137 18.82 -1.47 -7.31
C SER A 137 19.75 -1.54 -6.09
N SER A 138 19.34 -0.96 -4.97
CA SER A 138 19.98 -0.94 -3.64
C SER A 138 20.48 -2.28 -3.10
N CYS A 139 19.78 -3.38 -3.41
CA CYS A 139 20.15 -4.72 -2.92
C CYS A 139 21.13 -5.37 -3.91
N LYS A 140 22.43 -5.14 -3.78
CA LYS A 140 23.44 -6.03 -4.41
C LYS A 140 23.80 -7.10 -3.39
N GLU A 141 23.65 -8.37 -3.76
CA GLU A 141 24.17 -9.48 -2.96
C GLU A 141 25.69 -9.29 -2.81
N GLU A 142 26.14 -9.12 -1.58
CA GLU A 142 27.53 -9.40 -1.21
C GLU A 142 27.73 -10.91 -1.35
N GLY A 143 28.09 -11.37 -2.55
CA GLY A 143 28.44 -12.77 -2.79
C GLY A 143 28.04 -13.32 -4.15
N THR A 144 28.70 -12.88 -5.21
CA THR A 144 29.12 -13.77 -6.31
C THR A 144 30.21 -13.06 -7.11
N SER A 145 31.44 -13.40 -6.81
CA SER A 145 32.58 -13.14 -7.67
C SER A 145 32.41 -13.94 -8.96
N SER A 146 32.12 -13.28 -10.08
CA SER A 146 32.80 -13.48 -11.36
C SER A 146 32.26 -12.44 -12.33
N ASP A 147 33.18 -11.63 -12.86
CA ASP A 147 33.23 -11.14 -14.25
C ASP A 147 33.60 -9.66 -14.37
N ILE A 148 34.87 -9.48 -14.74
CA ILE A 148 35.52 -8.46 -15.58
C ILE A 148 35.07 -6.99 -15.39
N PRO A 149 35.99 -6.09 -14.98
CA PRO A 149 35.70 -4.67 -14.87
C PRO A 149 35.65 -4.03 -16.26
N THR A 150 34.46 -3.86 -16.83
CA THR A 150 34.27 -2.91 -17.93
C THR A 150 34.15 -1.50 -17.37
N THR A 151 35.07 -0.65 -17.80
CA THR A 151 35.23 0.76 -17.45
C THR A 151 33.98 1.61 -17.72
N SER A 152 33.81 2.61 -16.85
CA SER A 152 32.92 3.78 -16.95
C SER A 152 31.40 3.55 -17.00
N THR A 153 30.79 3.55 -15.82
CA THR A 153 29.51 4.24 -15.57
C THR A 153 29.57 4.76 -14.15
N GLU A 154 29.27 6.04 -13.93
CA GLU A 154 29.18 6.64 -12.59
C GLU A 154 28.35 5.71 -11.69
N THR A 155 29.03 5.07 -10.74
CA THR A 155 28.38 4.24 -9.73
C THR A 155 27.54 5.16 -8.87
N ALA A 156 26.24 5.26 -9.20
CA ALA A 156 25.27 5.94 -8.37
C ALA A 156 25.38 5.43 -6.93
N PRO A 157 25.32 6.31 -5.91
CA PRO A 157 25.42 5.89 -4.52
C PRO A 157 24.33 4.86 -4.23
N ALA A 158 24.75 3.63 -3.90
CA ALA A 158 23.84 2.54 -3.60
C ALA A 158 23.25 2.81 -2.21
N PHE A 159 21.98 3.23 -2.16
CA PHE A 159 21.21 3.25 -0.92
C PHE A 159 21.14 1.83 -0.36
N LYS A 160 21.60 1.59 0.89
CA LYS A 160 21.54 0.24 1.51
C LYS A 160 20.32 0.03 2.43
N GLY A 161 19.45 1.03 2.56
CA GLY A 161 18.33 1.01 3.52
C GLY A 161 17.01 0.41 3.00
N THR A 162 16.97 -0.19 1.81
CA THR A 162 15.73 -0.77 1.26
C THR A 162 15.13 -1.82 2.17
N GLY A 163 15.95 -2.68 2.78
CA GLY A 163 15.46 -3.69 3.72
C GLY A 163 14.78 -3.07 4.95
N ALA A 164 15.37 -2.04 5.54
CA ALA A 164 14.79 -1.34 6.68
C ALA A 164 13.46 -0.66 6.34
N ILE A 165 13.30 -0.15 5.12
CA ILE A 165 12.02 0.40 4.64
C ILE A 165 10.98 -0.70 4.47
N LEU A 166 11.36 -1.86 3.90
CA LEU A 166 10.45 -3.00 3.76
C LEU A 166 10.03 -3.58 5.12
N GLU A 167 10.93 -3.62 6.10
CA GLU A 167 10.60 -3.97 7.48
C GLU A 167 9.62 -2.97 8.09
N GLY A 168 9.86 -1.66 7.94
CA GLY A 168 8.92 -0.64 8.41
C GLY A 168 7.54 -0.71 7.73
N LEU A 169 7.47 -1.00 6.44
CA LEU A 169 6.19 -1.25 5.75
C LEU A 169 5.46 -2.49 6.30
N ALA A 170 6.20 -3.53 6.69
CA ALA A 170 5.62 -4.69 7.33
C ALA A 170 5.06 -4.35 8.72
N ASP A 171 5.76 -3.54 9.51
CA ASP A 171 5.25 -3.01 10.79
C ASP A 171 3.96 -2.21 10.59
N CYS A 172 3.87 -1.42 9.51
CA CYS A 172 2.66 -0.66 9.18
C CYS A 172 1.45 -1.58 8.90
N LEU A 173 1.65 -2.69 8.19
CA LEU A 173 0.60 -3.69 7.94
C LEU A 173 0.21 -4.45 9.22
N ALA A 174 1.20 -4.80 10.04
CA ALA A 174 0.99 -5.51 11.30
C ALA A 174 0.45 -4.62 12.44
N SER A 175 0.31 -3.31 12.22
CA SER A 175 -0.14 -2.35 13.23
C SER A 175 -1.51 -2.70 13.77
N ARG A 176 -1.61 -2.78 15.10
CA ARG A 176 -2.87 -2.96 15.83
C ARG A 176 -3.38 -1.66 16.47
N GLY A 177 -2.65 -0.56 16.29
CA GLY A 177 -3.08 0.76 16.73
C GLY A 177 -3.07 0.99 18.23
N ASN A 178 -2.03 0.57 18.96
CA ASN A 178 -1.81 0.73 20.40
C ASN A 178 -2.34 2.06 21.02
N GLY A 179 -3.65 2.21 21.22
CA GLY A 179 -4.32 3.44 21.66
C GLY A 179 -4.70 4.45 20.57
N ALA A 180 -4.34 4.22 19.30
CA ALA A 180 -4.71 5.07 18.18
C ALA A 180 -6.15 4.76 17.68
N PRO A 181 -6.86 5.75 17.10
CA PRO A 181 -8.17 5.52 16.50
C PRO A 181 -8.11 4.43 15.42
N LYS A 182 -9.07 3.49 15.44
CA LYS A 182 -9.11 2.36 14.48
C LYS A 182 -9.16 2.84 13.02
N THR A 183 -9.92 3.91 12.72
CA THR A 183 -9.92 4.59 11.41
C THR A 183 -8.50 4.92 10.92
N LEU A 184 -7.64 5.44 11.80
CA LEU A 184 -6.28 5.83 11.45
C LEU A 184 -5.40 4.62 11.13
N VAL A 185 -5.55 3.53 11.90
CA VAL A 185 -4.86 2.25 11.65
C VAL A 185 -5.26 1.67 10.30
N LEU A 186 -6.56 1.68 9.98
CA LEU A 186 -7.05 1.19 8.70
C LEU A 186 -6.51 2.04 7.54
N LYS A 187 -6.47 3.37 7.69
CA LYS A 187 -5.84 4.27 6.70
C LYS A 187 -4.36 3.94 6.49
N LEU A 188 -3.61 3.69 7.58
CA LEU A 188 -2.20 3.28 7.50
C LEU A 188 -2.05 1.96 6.73
N GLN A 189 -2.81 0.93 7.11
CA GLN A 189 -2.76 -0.39 6.47
C GLN A 189 -3.13 -0.30 4.98
N ARG A 190 -4.19 0.44 4.65
CA ARG A 190 -4.60 0.70 3.26
C ARG A 190 -3.48 1.33 2.45
N ASN A 191 -2.88 2.40 2.96
CA ASN A 191 -1.82 3.12 2.24
C ASN A 191 -0.57 2.24 2.10
N ALA A 192 -0.25 1.42 3.10
CA ALA A 192 0.84 0.45 3.01
C ALA A 192 0.56 -0.63 1.94
N ILE A 193 -0.67 -1.16 1.86
CA ILE A 193 -1.10 -2.08 0.78
C ILE A 193 -0.90 -1.44 -0.60
N ILE A 194 -1.29 -0.17 -0.76
CA ILE A 194 -1.13 0.56 -2.03
C ILE A 194 0.35 0.70 -2.39
N VAL A 195 1.22 1.06 -1.45
CA VAL A 195 2.67 1.15 -1.69
C VAL A 195 3.25 -0.21 -2.07
N VAL A 196 2.86 -1.28 -1.37
CA VAL A 196 3.28 -2.64 -1.69
C VAL A 196 2.79 -3.07 -3.08
N ALA A 197 1.56 -2.73 -3.47
CA ALA A 197 1.02 -2.99 -4.80
C ALA A 197 1.78 -2.24 -5.89
N PHE A 198 2.15 -1.00 -5.60
CA PHE A 198 2.95 -0.16 -6.49
C PHE A 198 4.35 -0.73 -6.68
N LEU A 199 5.01 -1.16 -5.59
CA LEU A 199 6.29 -1.87 -5.63
C LEU A 199 6.17 -3.16 -6.46
N ALA A 200 5.16 -4.00 -6.22
CA ALA A 200 4.95 -5.22 -7.00
C ALA A 200 4.76 -4.96 -8.51
N SER A 201 4.40 -3.74 -8.89
CA SER A 201 4.21 -3.30 -10.27
C SER A 201 5.46 -2.70 -10.91
N SER A 202 6.56 -2.49 -10.16
CA SER A 202 7.78 -1.85 -10.65
C SER A 202 8.71 -2.78 -11.44
N GLY A 203 8.42 -4.08 -11.46
CA GLY A 203 9.17 -5.10 -12.18
C GLY A 203 9.52 -6.30 -11.30
N ARG A 204 10.47 -7.12 -11.75
CA ARG A 204 10.83 -8.39 -11.10
C ARG A 204 11.23 -8.21 -9.63
N ARG A 205 12.08 -7.24 -9.32
CA ARG A 205 12.54 -7.02 -7.94
C ARG A 205 11.44 -6.57 -6.99
N GLY A 206 10.62 -5.62 -7.44
CA GLY A 206 9.45 -5.19 -6.68
C GLY A 206 8.50 -6.35 -6.38
N PHE A 207 8.40 -7.30 -7.32
CA PHE A 207 7.66 -8.54 -7.11
C PHE A 207 8.33 -9.50 -6.12
N GLU A 208 9.66 -9.64 -6.16
CA GLU A 208 10.42 -10.44 -5.21
C GLU A 208 10.31 -9.90 -3.77
N PHE A 209 10.22 -8.57 -3.59
CA PHE A 209 9.90 -7.95 -2.30
C PHE A 209 8.56 -8.45 -1.76
N LEU A 210 7.49 -8.40 -2.57
CA LEU A 210 6.15 -8.86 -2.19
C LEU A 210 6.13 -10.32 -1.71
N LEU A 211 6.90 -11.18 -2.38
CA LEU A 211 6.96 -12.61 -2.06
C LEU A 211 7.81 -12.95 -0.82
N GLY A 212 8.50 -11.97 -0.23
CA GLY A 212 9.46 -12.23 0.85
C GLY A 212 10.65 -13.10 0.39
N ARG A 213 10.97 -13.07 -0.91
CA ARG A 213 12.06 -13.87 -1.51
C ARG A 213 13.34 -13.07 -1.70
N ASP A 214 13.28 -11.76 -1.48
CA ASP A 214 14.41 -10.87 -1.65
C ASP A 214 15.30 -10.89 -0.38
N PRO A 215 16.64 -10.94 -0.51
CA PRO A 215 17.55 -10.91 0.63
C PRO A 215 17.44 -9.65 1.50
N CYS A 216 16.92 -8.54 0.96
CA CYS A 216 16.63 -7.33 1.72
C CYS A 216 15.28 -7.39 2.45
N SER A 217 14.37 -8.31 2.12
CA SER A 217 13.06 -8.46 2.79
C SER A 217 13.01 -9.63 3.77
N ARG A 218 14.16 -10.05 4.33
CA ARG A 218 14.45 -11.29 5.11
C ARG A 218 13.42 -11.75 6.17
N ARG A 219 12.40 -10.97 6.50
CA ARG A 219 11.37 -11.29 7.50
C ARG A 219 9.93 -10.94 7.11
N SER A 220 9.70 -10.31 5.96
CA SER A 220 8.41 -9.69 5.64
C SER A 220 7.74 -10.38 4.46
N ASN A 221 6.88 -11.36 4.77
CA ASN A 221 5.98 -11.92 3.77
C ASN A 221 4.73 -11.03 3.65
N PHE A 222 4.80 -10.05 2.76
CA PHE A 222 3.71 -9.08 2.57
C PHE A 222 2.39 -9.73 2.20
N LEU A 223 2.39 -10.81 1.41
CA LEU A 223 1.17 -11.55 1.11
C LEU A 223 0.54 -12.14 2.39
N PHE A 224 1.37 -12.70 3.28
CA PHE A 224 0.87 -13.21 4.57
C PHE A 224 0.26 -12.09 5.42
N LEU A 225 0.97 -10.97 5.56
CA LEU A 225 0.50 -9.83 6.34
C LEU A 225 -0.82 -9.27 5.80
N ILE A 226 -0.97 -9.17 4.48
CA ILE A 226 -2.20 -8.71 3.85
C ILE A 226 -3.36 -9.68 4.09
N LEU A 227 -3.11 -10.98 4.04
CA LEU A 227 -4.12 -11.98 4.42
C LEU A 227 -4.49 -11.85 5.90
N GLN A 228 -3.53 -11.60 6.80
CA GLN A 228 -3.83 -11.38 8.22
C GLN A 228 -4.70 -10.12 8.44
N VAL A 229 -4.38 -9.02 7.73
CA VAL A 229 -5.23 -7.81 7.75
C VAL A 229 -6.65 -8.16 7.30
N LEU A 230 -6.80 -8.83 6.16
CA LEU A 230 -8.10 -9.26 5.65
C LEU A 230 -8.88 -10.11 6.66
N ALA A 231 -8.26 -11.18 7.18
CA ALA A 231 -8.91 -12.05 8.15
C ALA A 231 -9.39 -11.28 9.39
N SER A 232 -8.52 -10.42 9.94
CA SER A 232 -8.87 -9.62 11.12
C SER A 232 -10.05 -8.69 10.90
N GLU A 233 -10.17 -8.08 9.71
CA GLU A 233 -11.28 -7.18 9.41
C GLU A 233 -12.58 -7.92 9.11
N ILE A 234 -12.49 -9.12 8.51
CA ILE A 234 -13.66 -10.01 8.32
C ILE A 234 -14.17 -10.49 9.69
N ASP A 235 -13.26 -10.86 10.61
CA ASP A 235 -13.63 -11.29 11.97
C ASP A 235 -14.37 -10.17 12.73
N VAL A 236 -13.90 -8.93 12.62
CA VAL A 236 -14.56 -7.76 13.23
C VAL A 236 -15.94 -7.52 12.61
N GLU A 237 -16.08 -7.67 11.30
CA GLU A 237 -17.37 -7.54 10.61
C GLU A 237 -18.37 -8.61 11.04
N GLU A 238 -17.95 -9.88 11.11
CA GLU A 238 -18.80 -10.98 11.55
C GLU A 238 -19.19 -10.84 13.03
N ALA A 239 -18.27 -10.47 13.92
CA ALA A 239 -18.57 -10.22 15.33
C ALA A 239 -19.57 -9.06 15.51
N SER A 240 -19.40 -7.97 14.76
CA SER A 240 -20.27 -6.79 14.84
C SER A 240 -21.71 -7.10 14.40
N SER A 241 -21.92 -8.08 13.53
CA SER A 241 -23.25 -8.49 13.06
C SER A 241 -24.10 -9.22 14.10
N SER A 242 -23.45 -9.81 15.10
CA SER A 242 -24.12 -10.54 16.19
C SER A 242 -24.62 -9.62 17.31
N SER A 243 -24.11 -8.39 17.37
CA SER A 243 -24.50 -7.35 18.31
C SER A 243 -25.31 -6.27 17.58
N SER A 244 -26.42 -5.79 18.13
CA SER A 244 -27.22 -4.68 17.58
C SER A 244 -26.52 -3.31 17.69
N SER A 245 -25.20 -3.30 17.55
CA SER A 245 -24.33 -2.16 17.80
C SER A 245 -24.35 -1.16 16.66
N LYS A 246 -24.22 0.10 17.06
CA LYS A 246 -24.24 1.34 16.28
C LYS A 246 -23.27 1.25 15.10
N ALA A 247 -23.62 1.96 14.02
CA ALA A 247 -22.79 2.12 12.84
C ALA A 247 -21.31 2.36 13.22
N CYS A 248 -20.43 1.43 12.83
CA CYS A 248 -19.00 1.56 13.06
C CYS A 248 -18.45 2.68 12.18
N ASP A 249 -17.95 3.76 12.79
CA ASP A 249 -17.35 4.92 12.08
C ASP A 249 -16.19 4.49 11.14
N ASP A 250 -15.61 3.30 11.39
CA ASP A 250 -14.54 2.71 10.59
C ASP A 250 -15.01 1.99 9.32
N PHE A 251 -16.32 1.85 9.09
CA PHE A 251 -16.87 1.00 8.03
C PHE A 251 -16.32 1.36 6.65
N ARG A 252 -16.26 2.66 6.33
CA ARG A 252 -15.76 3.14 5.04
C ARG A 252 -14.30 2.77 4.84
N GLU A 253 -13.46 2.99 5.85
CA GLU A 253 -12.03 2.67 5.75
C GLU A 253 -11.79 1.16 5.69
N ARG A 254 -12.56 0.37 6.44
CA ARG A 254 -12.53 -1.10 6.34
C ARG A 254 -12.88 -1.60 4.94
N THR A 255 -13.90 -0.99 4.33
CA THR A 255 -14.29 -1.27 2.93
C THR A 255 -13.13 -1.05 1.98
N LEU A 256 -12.43 0.08 2.13
CA LEU A 256 -11.31 0.42 1.29
C LEU A 256 -10.11 -0.53 1.50
N VAL A 257 -9.79 -0.89 2.76
CA VAL A 257 -8.74 -1.88 3.06
C VAL A 257 -9.02 -3.22 2.37
N ILE A 258 -10.24 -3.76 2.53
CA ILE A 258 -10.62 -5.04 1.92
C ILE A 258 -10.52 -4.97 0.39
N ARG A 259 -11.02 -3.87 -0.19
CA ARG A 259 -11.02 -3.66 -1.63
C ARG A 259 -9.60 -3.58 -2.21
N GLU A 260 -8.71 -2.78 -1.63
CA GLU A 260 -7.32 -2.66 -2.10
C GLU A 260 -6.54 -3.97 -1.93
N ALA A 261 -6.73 -4.68 -0.83
CA ALA A 261 -6.11 -5.98 -0.60
C ALA A 261 -6.55 -7.00 -1.67
N LEU A 262 -7.86 -7.09 -1.96
CA LEU A 262 -8.39 -7.98 -2.99
C LEU A 262 -7.94 -7.59 -4.40
N ILE A 263 -7.84 -6.31 -4.72
CA ILE A 263 -7.29 -5.82 -5.99
C ILE A 263 -5.86 -6.30 -6.16
N LEU A 264 -5.02 -6.09 -5.14
CA LEU A 264 -3.63 -6.54 -5.17
C LEU A 264 -3.54 -8.06 -5.34
N LEU A 265 -4.22 -8.83 -4.48
CA LEU A 265 -4.22 -10.30 -4.53
C LEU A 265 -4.66 -10.83 -5.89
N ASN A 266 -5.73 -10.26 -6.45
CA ASN A 266 -6.16 -10.61 -7.80
C ASN A 266 -5.12 -10.23 -8.84
N ARG A 267 -4.58 -9.01 -8.82
CA ARG A 267 -3.58 -8.55 -9.79
C ARG A 267 -2.38 -9.49 -9.82
N VAL A 268 -1.86 -9.89 -8.66
CA VAL A 268 -0.69 -10.77 -8.58
C VAL A 268 -1.02 -12.22 -8.97
N ALA A 269 -2.21 -12.71 -8.61
CA ALA A 269 -2.68 -14.04 -9.01
C ALA A 269 -3.05 -14.15 -10.50
N SER A 270 -3.27 -13.03 -11.21
CA SER A 270 -3.47 -13.01 -12.67
C SER A 270 -2.24 -12.62 -13.48
N ASN A 271 -1.12 -12.33 -12.84
CA ASN A 271 0.06 -11.89 -13.59
C ASN A 271 0.56 -13.05 -14.48
N PRO A 272 0.79 -12.83 -15.79
CA PRO A 272 1.18 -13.92 -16.70
C PRO A 272 2.53 -14.54 -16.34
N GLN A 273 3.45 -13.77 -15.74
CA GLN A 273 4.78 -14.25 -15.35
C GLN A 273 4.80 -14.82 -13.93
N TYR A 274 3.93 -14.31 -13.04
CA TYR A 274 4.05 -14.59 -11.61
C TYR A 274 2.84 -15.25 -10.93
N SER A 275 1.73 -15.45 -11.65
CA SER A 275 0.53 -16.11 -11.12
C SER A 275 0.82 -17.46 -10.48
N THR A 276 1.56 -18.34 -11.18
CA THR A 276 1.91 -19.68 -10.68
C THR A 276 2.72 -19.63 -9.37
N PRO A 277 3.86 -18.90 -9.27
CA PRO A 277 4.61 -18.84 -8.02
C PRO A 277 3.85 -18.16 -6.88
N VAL A 278 2.95 -17.21 -7.16
CA VAL A 278 2.05 -16.60 -6.16
C VAL A 278 1.05 -17.62 -5.66
N LEU A 279 0.30 -18.24 -6.56
CA LEU A 279 -0.74 -19.20 -6.19
C LEU A 279 -0.14 -20.38 -5.44
N ARG A 280 1.03 -20.87 -5.86
CA ARG A 280 1.77 -21.90 -5.13
C ARG A 280 2.15 -21.47 -3.72
N LEU A 281 2.57 -20.21 -3.52
CA LEU A 281 2.89 -19.67 -2.20
C LEU A 281 1.62 -19.57 -1.35
N LEU A 282 0.56 -18.97 -1.89
CA LEU A 282 -0.74 -18.79 -1.24
C LEU A 282 -1.41 -20.12 -0.88
N THR A 283 -1.16 -21.19 -1.63
CA THR A 283 -1.84 -22.50 -1.47
C THR A 283 -0.91 -23.61 -1.01
N ASN A 284 0.27 -23.26 -0.48
CA ASN A 284 1.23 -24.26 -0.01
C ASN A 284 0.65 -25.05 1.19
N ARG A 285 0.32 -26.33 0.96
CA ARG A 285 -0.45 -27.21 1.86
C ARG A 285 0.11 -27.37 3.29
N ARG A 286 1.36 -26.97 3.55
CA ARG A 286 2.03 -27.13 4.85
C ARG A 286 2.12 -25.85 5.69
N GLY A 287 1.41 -24.78 5.34
CA GLY A 287 1.56 -23.49 6.05
C GLY A 287 0.24 -22.77 6.34
N ASP A 288 0.25 -21.96 7.41
CA ASP A 288 -0.86 -21.11 7.86
C ASP A 288 -1.42 -20.21 6.76
N MET A 289 -0.56 -19.79 5.83
CA MET A 289 -0.96 -19.00 4.66
C MET A 289 -2.01 -19.70 3.80
N ALA A 290 -1.93 -21.02 3.61
CA ALA A 290 -2.90 -21.76 2.81
C ALA A 290 -4.26 -21.83 3.50
N CYS A 291 -4.26 -22.11 4.81
CA CYS A 291 -5.47 -22.08 5.64
C CYS A 291 -6.13 -20.70 5.56
N LEU A 292 -5.35 -19.64 5.76
CA LEU A 292 -5.84 -18.26 5.73
C LEU A 292 -6.37 -17.85 4.35
N THR A 293 -5.66 -18.25 3.28
CA THR A 293 -6.09 -17.99 1.90
C THR A 293 -7.43 -18.67 1.60
N ILE A 294 -7.58 -19.95 1.95
CA ILE A 294 -8.80 -20.72 1.70
C ILE A 294 -9.96 -20.17 2.55
N ASP A 295 -9.70 -19.82 3.81
CA ASP A 295 -10.69 -19.23 4.72
C ASP A 295 -11.24 -17.90 4.15
N ILE A 296 -10.35 -16.96 3.82
CA ILE A 296 -10.70 -15.65 3.26
C ILE A 296 -11.46 -15.82 1.94
N ALA A 297 -10.94 -16.64 1.01
CA ALA A 297 -11.59 -16.91 -0.27
C ALA A 297 -12.99 -17.51 -0.10
N THR A 298 -13.19 -18.31 0.94
CA THR A 298 -14.48 -18.90 1.26
C THR A 298 -15.43 -17.86 1.86
N ARG A 299 -15.01 -17.18 2.94
CA ARG A 299 -15.85 -16.23 3.71
C ARG A 299 -16.28 -15.02 2.89
N LEU A 300 -15.36 -14.35 2.20
CA LEU A 300 -15.68 -13.16 1.39
C LEU A 300 -16.60 -13.47 0.20
N SER A 301 -16.69 -14.74 -0.22
CA SER A 301 -17.58 -15.18 -1.31
C SER A 301 -18.99 -15.55 -0.86
N ARG A 302 -19.25 -15.64 0.46
CA ARG A 302 -20.55 -16.09 0.99
C ARG A 302 -21.60 -14.99 0.80
N LYS A 303 -22.71 -15.32 0.11
CA LYS A 303 -23.91 -14.48 -0.01
C LYS A 303 -24.40 -13.83 1.31
N PRO A 304 -24.36 -14.47 2.50
CA PRO A 304 -24.81 -13.82 3.74
C PRO A 304 -24.02 -12.58 4.17
N LEU A 305 -22.77 -12.38 3.72
CA LEU A 305 -22.07 -11.10 3.92
C LEU A 305 -22.85 -9.95 3.25
N ASN A 306 -23.44 -10.17 2.07
CA ASN A 306 -24.23 -9.14 1.38
C ASN A 306 -25.48 -8.71 2.16
N CYS A 307 -26.07 -9.62 2.94
CA CYS A 307 -27.22 -9.30 3.79
C CYS A 307 -26.80 -8.54 5.07
N LEU A 308 -25.59 -8.78 5.59
CA LEU A 308 -25.02 -8.00 6.70
C LEU A 308 -24.92 -6.49 6.36
N TRP A 309 -24.66 -6.16 5.09
CA TRP A 309 -24.40 -4.77 4.65
C TRP A 309 -25.65 -3.91 4.46
N HIS A 310 -26.83 -4.52 4.29
CA HIS A 310 -28.06 -3.79 3.97
C HIS A 310 -28.67 -3.02 5.16
N HIS A 311 -28.25 -3.31 6.39
CA HIS A 311 -28.74 -2.61 7.58
C HIS A 311 -28.05 -1.27 7.87
N GLN A 312 -27.01 -0.91 7.11
CA GLN A 312 -26.26 0.33 7.31
C GLN A 312 -26.90 1.52 6.57
N LYS A 313 -27.91 2.15 7.18
CA LYS A 313 -28.66 3.31 6.63
C LYS A 313 -27.81 4.58 6.34
N SER A 314 -26.54 4.62 6.73
CA SER A 314 -25.67 5.81 6.72
C SER A 314 -24.54 5.74 5.69
N LEU A 315 -24.63 4.88 4.68
CA LEU A 315 -23.54 4.74 3.70
C LEU A 315 -23.62 5.79 2.59
N ASP A 316 -22.47 6.36 2.20
CA ASP A 316 -22.41 7.11 0.94
C ASP A 316 -22.64 6.17 -0.26
N THR A 317 -23.13 6.72 -1.37
CA THR A 317 -23.48 5.95 -2.58
C THR A 317 -22.30 5.16 -3.13
N ILE A 318 -21.07 5.68 -2.99
CA ILE A 318 -19.84 5.07 -3.54
C ILE A 318 -19.48 3.82 -2.73
N SER A 319 -19.44 3.95 -1.41
CA SER A 319 -19.16 2.87 -0.46
C SER A 319 -20.20 1.76 -0.60
N LYS A 320 -21.45 2.13 -0.90
CA LYS A 320 -22.54 1.18 -1.15
C LYS A 320 -22.27 0.38 -2.43
N GLN A 321 -21.95 1.06 -3.53
CA GLN A 321 -21.57 0.42 -4.77
C GLN A 321 -20.39 -0.53 -4.58
N MET A 322 -19.33 -0.10 -3.88
CA MET A 322 -18.16 -0.95 -3.61
C MET A 322 -18.51 -2.23 -2.86
N ARG A 323 -19.44 -2.17 -1.90
CA ARG A 323 -19.85 -3.31 -1.09
C ARG A 323 -20.84 -4.23 -1.78
N GLU A 324 -21.74 -3.68 -2.59
CA GLU A 324 -22.80 -4.46 -3.25
C GLU A 324 -22.32 -5.15 -4.53
N SER A 325 -21.36 -4.59 -5.26
CA SER A 325 -20.86 -5.15 -6.53
C SER A 325 -19.37 -5.45 -6.52
N GLU A 326 -18.53 -4.45 -6.27
CA GLU A 326 -17.08 -4.54 -6.53
C GLU A 326 -16.36 -5.56 -5.63
N ILE A 327 -16.53 -5.48 -4.31
CA ILE A 327 -15.90 -6.41 -3.37
C ILE A 327 -16.38 -7.85 -3.60
N PRO A 328 -17.70 -8.12 -3.74
CA PRO A 328 -18.17 -9.46 -4.11
C PRO A 328 -17.59 -9.99 -5.42
N ASP A 329 -17.45 -9.14 -6.44
CA ASP A 329 -16.82 -9.50 -7.71
C ASP A 329 -15.35 -9.88 -7.53
N LEU A 330 -14.58 -9.03 -6.86
CA LEU A 330 -13.17 -9.26 -6.56
C LEU A 330 -12.97 -10.54 -5.73
N ALA A 331 -13.79 -10.75 -4.71
CA ALA A 331 -13.74 -11.94 -3.86
C ALA A 331 -14.04 -13.22 -4.65
N ARG A 332 -15.04 -13.19 -5.55
CA ARG A 332 -15.37 -14.32 -6.42
C ARG A 332 -14.25 -14.65 -7.38
N ILE A 333 -13.62 -13.64 -7.99
CA ILE A 333 -12.48 -13.83 -8.90
C ILE A 333 -11.32 -14.45 -8.13
N PHE A 334 -11.01 -13.94 -6.95
CA PHE A 334 -9.93 -14.44 -6.11
C PHE A 334 -10.17 -15.91 -5.73
N LYS A 335 -11.37 -16.23 -5.22
CA LYS A 335 -11.79 -17.59 -4.91
C LYS A 335 -11.63 -18.51 -6.11
N ARG A 336 -12.17 -18.14 -7.27
CA ARG A 336 -12.08 -18.95 -8.48
C ARG A 336 -10.62 -19.32 -8.78
N ARG A 337 -9.70 -18.35 -8.73
CA ARG A 337 -8.28 -18.58 -9.02
C ARG A 337 -7.62 -19.52 -8.02
N VAL A 338 -7.88 -19.33 -6.73
CA VAL A 338 -7.34 -20.19 -5.66
C VAL A 338 -7.81 -21.64 -5.84
N PHE A 339 -9.12 -21.86 -5.99
CA PHE A 339 -9.69 -23.21 -6.08
C PHE A 339 -9.37 -23.90 -7.42
N SER A 340 -9.37 -23.16 -8.54
CA SER A 340 -8.91 -23.69 -9.82
C SER A 340 -7.44 -24.13 -9.80
N PHE A 341 -6.58 -23.43 -9.05
CA PHE A 341 -5.19 -23.81 -8.89
C PHE A 341 -5.01 -25.06 -8.00
N LEU A 342 -5.86 -25.22 -6.97
CA LEU A 342 -5.87 -26.39 -6.10
C LEU A 342 -6.39 -27.67 -6.78
N GLY A 343 -7.06 -27.53 -7.94
CA GLY A 343 -7.68 -28.64 -8.66
C GLY A 343 -9.06 -29.03 -8.13
N ASP A 344 -9.65 -28.23 -7.23
CA ASP A 344 -10.97 -28.49 -6.69
C ASP A 344 -12.06 -27.99 -7.66
N PRO A 345 -13.05 -28.84 -8.01
CA PRO A 345 -14.26 -28.37 -8.67
C PRO A 345 -14.96 -27.36 -7.75
N LEU A 346 -15.29 -26.18 -8.27
CA LEU A 346 -16.17 -25.25 -7.56
C LEU A 346 -17.44 -26.02 -7.14
N PRO A 347 -17.94 -25.88 -5.89
CA PRO A 347 -19.25 -26.42 -5.55
C PRO A 347 -20.25 -25.81 -6.52
N SER A 348 -20.80 -26.66 -7.39
CA SER A 348 -21.82 -26.31 -8.36
C SER A 348 -22.95 -25.58 -7.65
N ALA A 349 -23.35 -24.42 -8.17
CA ALA A 349 -24.60 -23.80 -7.78
C ALA A 349 -25.68 -24.88 -7.81
N SER A 350 -26.35 -25.08 -6.67
CA SER A 350 -27.44 -26.02 -6.47
C SER A 350 -28.38 -26.02 -7.68
N ALA A 351 -28.32 -27.07 -8.49
CA ALA A 351 -29.39 -27.40 -9.40
C ALA A 351 -30.61 -27.71 -8.54
N SER A 352 -31.57 -26.80 -8.55
CA SER A 352 -32.94 -27.07 -8.16
C SER A 352 -33.47 -28.21 -9.02
N ALA A 353 -33.39 -29.44 -8.51
CA ALA A 353 -34.17 -30.56 -9.02
C ALA A 353 -35.49 -30.59 -8.24
N SER A 354 -36.51 -30.06 -8.89
CA SER A 354 -37.91 -30.31 -8.64
C SER A 354 -38.20 -31.81 -8.55
N HIS A 355 -38.93 -32.21 -7.51
CA HIS A 355 -39.86 -33.34 -7.55
C HIS A 355 -41.22 -32.86 -7.04
#